data_AF-A0A1F4QJ35-F1
#
_entry.id   AF-A0A1F4QJ35-F1
#
_cell.length_a   1.000
_cell.length_b   1.000
_cell.length_c   1.000
_cell.angle_alpha   90.00
_cell.angle_beta   90.00
_cell.angle_gamma   90.00
#
_symmetry.space_group_name_H-M   'P 1'
#
loop_
_entity.id
_entity.type
_entity.pdbx_description
1 polymer ?
#
loop_
_entity_poly.entity_id
_entity_poly.type
_entity_poly.pdbx_seq_one_letter_code
_entity_poly.pdbx_strand_id
1 'polypeptide(L)'
;MQIVDVVQGLAAGVGIDLSPDGKTAYYVEWSIGELSKVDTATGKVTTVATGLSYPEDVEVDWAANQVFVSERTGAIKKIWPGEKTVVVAKPGGAPQQLALVKKASKRYLYTVCFDSGLLKRVDVDTGVVTTIAKGLGHPIGLALDKAAQYAYVTEQDKASLTRVTLASGAQKVLYVGLVSPFFLGWEKPSKSVFCVQRDPANSLVRLTLGATVGLSTVASGLAWRPSGVASNKDNSLIYICADQTLQVISFDGGPHIEPGPAPFTVYSVEFSFDKSSAIPLKNHISGSLVPHPEWVKGVRNEPAAYIKGALPKIRVVFKKAPAYVAGAYAVGATGNLGGIRRKSVTPAFQASGLSAPLAFELMWPLPGTVGKPKVTLQWYARPAPGPALTASVGSTNHKIFLLVDKPVGPWQAETPWLAALDLACDWAAGATSQDEAAARITQGVNSQPLLSYTPATMFGWTTYLLSSFLSKLQAGNPFQLNCTDCADAVTTLANLLGCDLWEGRMLSLTTRKILGIGGNPAVEADWKVWPWSYHEIPWLTSIGPNQSIYDGCLQVDKDTNDADTVHIPYLALKIKFSDYYKLLTGNLNYTLENIPRRRPVA
;
A
#
# COMPACT_ATOMS: atom_id res chain seq x y z
N MET A 1 28.01 -16.43 4.66
CA MET A 1 27.31 -15.17 4.30
C MET A 1 26.13 -14.98 5.23
N GLN A 2 26.00 -13.80 5.83
CA GLN A 2 24.86 -13.38 6.66
C GLN A 2 24.38 -12.00 6.21
N ILE A 3 23.08 -11.75 6.32
CA ILE A 3 22.49 -10.41 6.13
C ILE A 3 22.00 -9.97 7.51
N VAL A 4 22.54 -8.86 8.00
CA VAL A 4 22.25 -8.34 9.35
C VAL A 4 21.76 -6.92 9.23
N ASP A 5 20.72 -6.55 9.97
CA ASP A 5 20.29 -5.16 10.06
C ASP A 5 21.30 -4.39 10.92
N VAL A 6 21.80 -3.28 10.40
CA VAL A 6 22.59 -2.31 11.15
C VAL A 6 21.64 -1.27 11.72
N VAL A 7 20.80 -0.66 10.87
CA VAL A 7 19.77 0.31 11.27
C VAL A 7 18.39 -0.23 10.90
N GLN A 8 17.43 -0.11 11.82
CA GLN A 8 16.03 -0.40 11.55
C GLN A 8 15.16 0.85 11.63
N GLY A 9 14.03 0.79 10.94
CA GLY A 9 13.02 1.82 11.00
C GLY A 9 13.32 3.09 10.22
N LEU A 10 14.07 2.97 9.12
CA LEU A 10 14.29 4.07 8.19
C LEU A 10 12.97 4.51 7.52
N ALA A 11 12.90 5.79 7.16
CA ALA A 11 11.77 6.35 6.43
C ALA A 11 12.11 6.53 4.93
N ALA A 12 12.17 5.41 4.22
CA ALA A 12 12.66 5.28 2.85
C ALA A 12 14.15 5.62 2.73
N GLY A 13 15.02 4.72 3.20
CA GLY A 13 16.48 4.86 3.05
C GLY A 13 16.92 4.69 1.60
N VAL A 14 17.77 5.59 1.09
CA VAL A 14 18.19 5.61 -0.33
C VAL A 14 19.71 5.47 -0.48
N GLY A 15 20.44 6.58 -0.66
CA GLY A 15 21.88 6.56 -0.83
C GLY A 15 22.67 6.34 0.45
N ILE A 16 23.89 5.82 0.27
CA ILE A 16 24.84 5.50 1.32
C ILE A 16 26.27 5.69 0.83
N ASP A 17 27.13 6.26 1.68
CA ASP A 17 28.58 6.32 1.45
C ASP A 17 29.34 5.92 2.72
N LEU A 18 30.41 5.14 2.56
CA LEU A 18 31.14 4.48 3.62
C LEU A 18 32.56 5.04 3.74
N SER A 19 33.00 5.30 4.97
CA SER A 19 34.35 5.78 5.24
C SER A 19 35.41 4.80 4.76
N PRO A 20 36.60 5.27 4.34
CA PRO A 20 37.67 4.40 3.85
C PRO A 20 38.12 3.32 4.84
N ASP A 21 37.95 3.55 6.14
CA ASP A 21 38.23 2.60 7.22
C ASP A 21 37.04 1.68 7.57
N GLY A 22 35.88 1.89 6.94
CA GLY A 22 34.65 1.12 7.12
C GLY A 22 33.90 1.41 8.42
N LYS A 23 34.32 2.40 9.22
CA LYS A 23 33.76 2.65 10.57
C LYS A 23 32.56 3.59 10.60
N THR A 24 32.32 4.37 9.56
CA THR A 24 31.21 5.33 9.50
C THR A 24 30.52 5.25 8.15
N ALA A 25 29.19 5.11 8.15
CA ALA A 25 28.38 5.24 6.94
C ALA A 25 27.45 6.46 7.05
N TYR A 26 27.45 7.32 6.04
CA TYR A 26 26.40 8.34 5.87
C TYR A 26 25.29 7.76 4.99
N TYR A 27 24.04 8.09 5.29
CA TYR A 27 22.89 7.71 4.49
C TYR A 27 21.78 8.76 4.58
N VAL A 28 20.86 8.73 3.60
CA VAL A 28 19.72 9.65 3.53
C VAL A 28 18.39 8.93 3.69
N GLU A 29 17.42 9.62 4.29
CA GLU A 29 16.04 9.15 4.47
C GLU A 29 15.09 10.07 3.69
N TRP A 30 14.56 9.54 2.60
CA TRP A 30 13.75 10.25 1.61
C TRP A 30 12.54 10.96 2.21
N SER A 31 11.74 10.22 2.99
CA SER A 31 10.41 10.66 3.39
C SER A 31 10.42 11.74 4.46
N ILE A 32 11.53 11.84 5.21
CA ILE A 32 11.68 12.78 6.33
C ILE A 32 12.73 13.84 6.08
N GLY A 33 13.45 13.77 4.94
CA GLY A 33 14.40 14.81 4.56
C GLY A 33 15.62 14.88 5.48
N GLU A 34 16.12 13.72 5.92
CA GLU A 34 17.24 13.64 6.86
C GLU A 34 18.49 13.04 6.19
N LEU A 35 19.64 13.63 6.52
CA LEU A 35 20.95 13.00 6.37
C LEU A 35 21.37 12.51 7.75
N SER A 36 21.74 11.24 7.87
CA SER A 36 22.22 10.62 9.10
C SER A 36 23.56 9.94 8.87
N LYS A 37 24.30 9.71 9.96
CA LYS A 37 25.47 8.82 9.96
C LYS A 37 25.32 7.74 11.01
N VAL A 38 25.89 6.57 10.73
CA VAL A 38 25.95 5.43 11.66
C VAL A 38 27.41 5.02 11.88
N ASP A 39 27.77 4.81 13.13
CA ASP A 39 28.98 4.07 13.49
C ASP A 39 28.73 2.58 13.23
N THR A 40 29.50 1.97 12.35
CA THR A 40 29.20 0.63 11.83
C THR A 40 29.50 -0.50 12.82
N ALA A 41 30.30 -0.23 13.86
CA ALA A 41 30.64 -1.20 14.89
C ALA A 41 29.60 -1.20 16.02
N THR A 42 29.15 -0.01 16.43
CA THR A 42 28.23 0.18 17.56
C THR A 42 26.78 0.36 17.14
N GLY A 43 26.54 0.63 15.86
CA GLY A 43 25.25 1.09 15.37
C GLY A 43 24.89 2.50 15.87
N LYS A 44 25.78 3.32 16.42
CA LYS A 44 25.31 4.63 16.92
C LYS A 44 24.86 5.53 15.76
N VAL A 45 23.57 5.91 15.71
CA VAL A 45 23.03 6.83 14.70
C VAL A 45 23.05 8.27 15.21
N THR A 46 23.52 9.18 14.36
CA THR A 46 23.47 10.63 14.59
C THR A 46 22.88 11.32 13.37
N THR A 47 21.83 12.12 13.57
CA THR A 47 21.30 13.01 12.53
C THR A 47 22.29 14.12 12.27
N VAL A 48 22.61 14.37 11.00
CA VAL A 48 23.62 15.33 10.53
C VAL A 48 22.96 16.58 9.98
N ALA A 49 21.87 16.42 9.22
CA ALA A 49 21.07 17.52 8.71
C ALA A 49 19.61 17.09 8.56
N THR A 50 18.70 18.06 8.69
CA THR A 50 17.26 17.93 8.46
C THR A 50 16.80 18.96 7.44
N GLY A 51 15.53 18.90 7.01
CA GLY A 51 14.97 19.87 6.06
C GLY A 51 15.46 19.69 4.62
N LEU A 52 15.97 18.51 4.29
CA LEU A 52 16.25 18.11 2.92
C LEU A 52 14.94 17.78 2.20
N SER A 53 14.87 18.11 0.92
CA SER A 53 13.69 17.94 0.08
C SER A 53 13.85 16.69 -0.78
N TYR A 54 13.40 15.55 -0.26
CA TYR A 54 13.49 14.26 -0.94
C TYR A 54 14.94 13.92 -1.35
N PRO A 55 15.84 13.68 -0.38
CA PRO A 55 17.24 13.38 -0.66
C PRO A 55 17.41 11.99 -1.28
N GLU A 56 18.02 11.89 -2.47
CA GLU A 56 18.25 10.63 -3.20
C GLU A 56 19.59 9.98 -2.81
N ASP A 57 20.69 10.73 -2.80
CA ASP A 57 22.01 10.17 -2.57
C ASP A 57 22.91 11.03 -1.67
N VAL A 58 23.92 10.41 -1.09
CA VAL A 58 24.98 11.05 -0.33
C VAL A 58 26.35 10.63 -0.84
N GLU A 59 27.23 11.60 -1.09
CA GLU A 59 28.62 11.38 -1.47
C GLU A 59 29.53 12.22 -0.55
N VAL A 60 30.54 11.60 0.07
CA VAL A 60 31.41 12.26 1.04
C VAL A 60 32.81 12.45 0.47
N ASP A 61 33.27 13.71 0.46
CA ASP A 61 34.69 14.00 0.34
C ASP A 61 35.36 13.77 1.70
N TRP A 62 35.75 12.52 1.96
CA TRP A 62 36.36 12.11 3.24
C TRP A 62 37.65 12.85 3.59
N ALA A 63 38.39 13.36 2.60
CA ALA A 63 39.61 14.12 2.84
C ALA A 63 39.33 15.59 3.20
N ALA A 64 38.28 16.17 2.63
CA ALA A 64 37.86 17.55 2.92
C ALA A 64 36.80 17.65 4.03
N ASN A 65 36.30 16.50 4.50
CA ASN A 65 35.18 16.39 5.44
C ASN A 65 33.94 17.18 4.96
N GLN A 66 33.57 16.99 3.69
CA GLN A 66 32.42 17.66 3.06
C GLN A 66 31.44 16.62 2.53
N VAL A 67 30.16 16.80 2.87
CA VAL A 67 29.09 15.88 2.46
C VAL A 67 28.25 16.55 1.38
N PHE A 68 27.97 15.83 0.30
CA PHE A 68 27.10 16.27 -0.78
C PHE A 68 25.85 15.41 -0.83
N VAL A 69 24.69 16.03 -0.98
CA VAL A 69 23.40 15.35 -1.09
C VAL A 69 22.67 15.81 -2.34
N SER A 70 22.19 14.87 -3.15
CA SER A 70 21.28 15.15 -4.25
C SER A 70 19.83 15.15 -3.75
N GLU A 71 19.04 16.10 -4.23
CA GLU A 71 17.61 16.22 -3.91
C GLU A 71 16.79 16.05 -5.17
N ARG A 72 15.73 15.22 -5.11
CA ARG A 72 14.85 14.98 -6.26
C ARG A 72 14.24 16.25 -6.84
N THR A 73 14.10 17.28 -6.01
CA THR A 73 13.62 18.60 -6.42
C THR A 73 14.58 19.35 -7.35
N GLY A 74 15.79 18.83 -7.59
CA GLY A 74 16.71 19.31 -8.63
C GLY A 74 18.00 19.94 -8.11
N ALA A 75 18.23 19.98 -6.80
CA ALA A 75 19.40 20.58 -6.19
C ALA A 75 20.47 19.54 -5.80
N ILE A 76 21.72 19.99 -5.74
CA ILE A 76 22.78 19.33 -4.98
C ILE A 76 23.17 20.28 -3.85
N LYS A 77 23.08 19.79 -2.62
CA LYS A 77 23.45 20.52 -1.41
C LYS A 77 24.79 20.03 -0.88
N LYS A 78 25.56 20.95 -0.32
CA LYS A 78 26.77 20.70 0.46
C LYS A 78 26.47 20.97 1.92
N ILE A 79 26.92 20.05 2.76
CA ILE A 79 26.71 20.04 4.21
C ILE A 79 28.09 19.97 4.87
N TRP A 80 28.35 20.91 5.78
CA TRP A 80 29.54 20.89 6.64
C TRP A 80 29.19 20.26 7.99
N PRO A 81 30.18 19.70 8.70
CA PRO A 81 30.01 19.38 10.13
C PRO A 81 29.60 20.65 10.89
N GLY A 82 28.43 20.66 11.53
CA GLY A 82 27.88 21.84 12.24
C GLY A 82 26.73 22.58 11.53
N GLU A 83 25.90 21.87 10.75
CA GLU A 83 24.54 22.23 10.29
C GLU A 83 24.38 23.18 9.09
N LYS A 84 25.39 23.96 8.68
CA LYS A 84 25.21 24.83 7.50
C LYS A 84 24.99 23.97 6.25
N THR A 85 23.86 24.22 5.57
CA THR A 85 23.52 23.57 4.31
C THR A 85 23.50 24.64 3.21
N VAL A 86 24.22 24.42 2.11
CA VAL A 86 24.28 25.35 0.98
C VAL A 86 24.04 24.62 -0.32
N VAL A 87 23.22 25.19 -1.19
CA VAL A 87 23.04 24.69 -2.56
C VAL A 87 24.33 24.94 -3.34
N VAL A 88 24.98 23.87 -3.82
CA VAL A 88 26.17 23.96 -4.68
C VAL A 88 25.75 24.23 -6.12
N ALA A 89 24.73 23.51 -6.58
CA ALA A 89 24.24 23.60 -7.94
C ALA A 89 22.80 23.11 -8.06
N LYS A 90 22.16 23.43 -9.17
CA LYS A 90 20.82 22.94 -9.53
C LYS A 90 20.86 22.22 -10.87
N PRO A 91 21.31 20.95 -10.91
CA PRO A 91 21.27 20.18 -12.15
C PRO A 91 19.83 19.98 -12.69
N GLY A 92 18.80 20.04 -11.84
CA GLY A 92 17.41 19.82 -12.26
C GLY A 92 17.12 18.36 -12.68
N GLY A 93 15.86 18.07 -13.01
CA GLY A 93 15.44 16.78 -13.57
C GLY A 93 15.68 15.57 -12.66
N ALA A 94 15.46 15.72 -11.35
CA ALA A 94 15.62 14.67 -10.34
C ALA A 94 17.02 14.02 -10.31
N PRO A 95 18.08 14.74 -9.87
CA PRO A 95 19.41 14.16 -9.70
C PRO A 95 19.38 12.99 -8.71
N GLN A 96 20.00 11.87 -9.08
CA GLN A 96 20.04 10.61 -8.35
C GLN A 96 21.44 10.40 -7.74
N GLN A 97 22.07 9.25 -8.02
CA GLN A 97 23.37 8.90 -7.48
C GLN A 97 24.44 9.93 -7.88
N LEU A 98 25.32 10.23 -6.93
CA LEU A 98 26.45 11.13 -7.04
C LEU A 98 27.75 10.33 -7.17
N ALA A 99 28.75 10.94 -7.80
CA ALA A 99 30.10 10.41 -7.81
C ALA A 99 31.12 11.56 -7.81
N LEU A 100 32.02 11.58 -6.84
CA LEU A 100 33.06 12.60 -6.72
C LEU A 100 34.33 12.22 -7.48
N VAL A 101 34.80 13.11 -8.34
CA VAL A 101 36.09 12.99 -9.03
C VAL A 101 36.98 14.17 -8.66
N LYS A 102 38.22 13.87 -8.28
CA LYS A 102 39.27 14.87 -8.03
C LYS A 102 40.30 14.81 -9.15
N LYS A 103 40.46 15.90 -9.90
CA LYS A 103 41.42 15.97 -11.03
C LYS A 103 42.08 17.35 -11.06
N ALA A 104 43.41 17.37 -11.05
CA ALA A 104 44.21 18.60 -11.12
C ALA A 104 43.74 19.69 -10.13
N SER A 105 43.62 19.32 -8.84
CA SER A 105 43.14 20.17 -7.74
C SER A 105 41.67 20.64 -7.84
N LYS A 106 40.95 20.30 -8.90
CA LYS A 106 39.51 20.55 -9.02
C LYS A 106 38.69 19.36 -8.56
N ARG A 107 37.46 19.64 -8.13
CA ARG A 107 36.48 18.65 -7.70
C ARG A 107 35.24 18.72 -8.56
N TYR A 108 34.84 17.58 -9.07
CA TYR A 108 33.65 17.44 -9.90
C TYR A 108 32.72 16.41 -9.29
N LEU A 109 31.45 16.79 -9.10
CA LEU A 109 30.39 15.82 -8.86
C LEU A 109 29.76 15.45 -10.20
N TYR A 110 29.57 14.17 -10.43
CA TYR A 110 28.74 13.67 -11.53
C TYR A 110 27.41 13.18 -10.95
N THR A 111 26.34 13.39 -11.69
CA THR A 111 25.01 12.88 -11.32
C THR A 111 24.21 12.54 -12.57
N VAL A 112 23.33 11.55 -12.44
CA VAL A 112 22.31 11.28 -13.44
C VAL A 112 20.97 11.87 -13.00
N CYS A 113 20.25 12.48 -13.94
CA CYS A 113 19.01 13.20 -13.70
C CYS A 113 17.84 12.37 -14.24
N PHE A 114 17.14 11.66 -13.36
CA PHE A 114 16.12 10.65 -13.66
C PHE A 114 15.05 11.15 -14.64
N ASP A 115 14.38 12.27 -14.34
CA ASP A 115 13.26 12.75 -15.16
C ASP A 115 13.71 13.32 -16.52
N SER A 116 14.97 13.75 -16.62
CA SER A 116 15.48 14.42 -17.84
C SER A 116 16.34 13.52 -18.73
N GLY A 117 16.74 12.34 -18.26
CA GLY A 117 17.58 11.42 -19.03
C GLY A 117 19.00 11.94 -19.28
N LEU A 118 19.54 12.75 -18.37
CA LEU A 118 20.82 13.45 -18.53
C LEU A 118 21.89 12.92 -17.57
N LEU A 119 23.12 12.79 -18.04
CA LEU A 119 24.32 12.72 -17.19
C LEU A 119 24.93 14.12 -17.13
N LYS A 120 25.11 14.66 -15.92
CA LYS A 120 25.63 16.00 -15.70
C LYS A 120 26.88 15.97 -14.82
N ARG A 121 27.76 16.94 -15.04
CA ARG A 121 28.93 17.25 -14.23
C ARG A 121 28.73 18.61 -13.57
N VAL A 122 29.04 18.70 -12.29
CA VAL A 122 29.04 19.93 -11.50
C VAL A 122 30.44 20.21 -11.04
N ASP A 123 30.96 21.39 -11.35
CA ASP A 123 32.17 21.92 -10.73
C ASP A 123 31.81 22.38 -9.30
N VAL A 124 32.40 21.73 -8.29
CA VAL A 124 31.99 21.90 -6.89
C VAL A 124 32.28 23.30 -6.36
N ASP A 125 33.31 23.96 -6.90
CA ASP A 125 33.78 25.25 -6.40
C ASP A 125 33.06 26.43 -7.08
N THR A 126 32.66 26.27 -8.35
CA THR A 126 31.96 27.31 -9.12
C THR A 126 30.46 27.09 -9.25
N GLY A 127 29.96 25.89 -8.97
CA GLY A 127 28.55 25.50 -9.17
C GLY A 127 28.15 25.30 -10.64
N VAL A 128 29.09 25.42 -11.58
CA VAL A 128 28.82 25.30 -13.02
C VAL A 128 28.36 23.87 -13.35
N VAL A 129 27.20 23.77 -14.00
CA VAL A 129 26.61 22.50 -14.45
C VAL A 129 26.87 22.31 -15.95
N THR A 130 27.50 21.20 -16.33
CA THR A 130 27.75 20.79 -17.72
C THR A 130 26.99 19.51 -18.03
N THR A 131 26.27 19.45 -19.15
CA THR A 131 25.68 18.18 -19.62
C THR A 131 26.73 17.37 -20.36
N ILE A 132 26.91 16.12 -19.97
CA ILE A 132 27.88 15.18 -20.57
C ILE A 132 27.19 14.26 -21.58
N ALA A 133 26.01 13.73 -21.24
CA ALA A 133 25.23 12.88 -22.13
C ALA A 133 23.73 13.12 -21.97
N LYS A 134 22.96 12.76 -23.01
CA LYS A 134 21.50 12.92 -23.10
C LYS A 134 20.86 11.63 -23.62
N GLY A 135 19.55 11.46 -23.41
CA GLY A 135 18.81 10.32 -23.97
C GLY A 135 18.98 9.00 -23.20
N LEU A 136 19.40 9.09 -21.93
CA LEU A 136 19.32 7.96 -21.01
C LEU A 136 17.86 7.78 -20.59
N GLY A 137 17.36 6.55 -20.51
CA GLY A 137 15.99 6.20 -20.11
C GLY A 137 15.91 6.02 -18.60
N HIS A 138 15.37 7.03 -17.91
CA HIS A 138 15.25 7.08 -16.44
C HIS A 138 16.52 6.57 -15.73
N PRO A 139 17.67 7.26 -15.89
CA PRO A 139 18.93 6.83 -15.29
C PRO A 139 18.94 7.04 -13.78
N ILE A 140 19.53 6.10 -13.03
CA ILE A 140 19.50 6.13 -11.55
C ILE A 140 20.87 5.94 -10.92
N GLY A 141 21.48 4.77 -11.13
CA GLY A 141 22.78 4.44 -10.56
C GLY A 141 23.90 5.01 -11.41
N LEU A 142 24.99 5.39 -10.76
CA LEU A 142 26.15 6.00 -11.38
C LEU A 142 27.42 5.51 -10.70
N ALA A 143 28.35 4.97 -11.49
CA ALA A 143 29.72 4.68 -11.04
C ALA A 143 30.72 5.18 -12.09
N LEU A 144 31.81 5.84 -11.67
CA LEU A 144 32.86 6.29 -12.57
C LEU A 144 34.12 5.44 -12.39
N ASP A 145 34.81 5.14 -13.49
CA ASP A 145 36.11 4.47 -13.39
C ASP A 145 37.18 5.37 -12.76
N LYS A 146 38.23 4.76 -12.20
CA LYS A 146 39.30 5.48 -11.50
C LYS A 146 40.00 6.53 -12.38
N ALA A 147 40.06 6.31 -13.69
CA ALA A 147 40.65 7.25 -14.65
C ALA A 147 39.72 8.40 -15.05
N ALA A 148 38.45 8.36 -14.62
CA ALA A 148 37.39 9.26 -15.04
C ALA A 148 37.29 9.39 -16.58
N GLN A 149 37.35 8.25 -17.26
CA GLN A 149 37.12 8.11 -18.70
C GLN A 149 35.69 7.64 -18.99
N TYR A 150 35.13 6.80 -18.13
CA TYR A 150 33.84 6.17 -18.32
C TYR A 150 32.95 6.34 -17.09
N ALA A 151 31.68 6.66 -17.34
CA ALA A 151 30.59 6.48 -16.39
C ALA A 151 29.81 5.21 -16.76
N TYR A 152 29.41 4.45 -15.74
CA TYR A 152 28.50 3.32 -15.84
C TYR A 152 27.18 3.75 -15.21
N VAL A 153 26.08 3.57 -15.93
CA VAL A 153 24.77 4.08 -15.58
C VAL A 153 23.75 2.95 -15.63
N THR A 154 22.96 2.78 -14.58
CA THR A 154 21.77 1.93 -14.66
C THR A 154 20.59 2.74 -15.21
N GLU A 155 19.85 2.12 -16.13
CA GLU A 155 18.67 2.72 -16.78
C GLU A 155 17.45 1.85 -16.52
N GLN A 156 16.43 2.40 -15.86
CA GLN A 156 15.24 1.62 -15.48
C GLN A 156 14.37 1.25 -16.68
N ASP A 157 14.11 2.19 -17.60
CA ASP A 157 13.30 1.93 -18.80
C ASP A 157 13.87 0.80 -19.66
N LYS A 158 15.20 0.70 -19.67
CA LYS A 158 15.93 -0.23 -20.52
C LYS A 158 16.35 -1.51 -19.78
N ALA A 159 16.11 -1.59 -18.46
CA ALA A 159 16.58 -2.69 -17.63
C ALA A 159 18.08 -2.99 -17.85
N SER A 160 18.92 -1.95 -17.90
CA SER A 160 20.27 -2.06 -18.50
C SER A 160 21.38 -1.39 -17.69
N LEU A 161 22.63 -1.80 -17.98
CA LEU A 161 23.84 -1.08 -17.63
C LEU A 161 24.44 -0.44 -18.91
N THR A 162 24.55 0.88 -18.94
CA THR A 162 25.10 1.63 -20.06
C THR A 162 26.40 2.32 -19.66
N ARG A 163 27.42 2.19 -20.52
CA ARG A 163 28.68 2.93 -20.38
C ARG A 163 28.64 4.20 -21.21
N VAL A 164 28.96 5.33 -20.59
CA VAL A 164 29.09 6.64 -21.22
C VAL A 164 30.56 7.05 -21.21
N THR A 165 31.08 7.44 -22.37
CA THR A 165 32.43 8.01 -22.50
C THR A 165 32.37 9.48 -22.09
N LEU A 166 33.03 9.84 -20.98
CA LEU A 166 32.87 11.16 -20.35
C LEU A 166 33.37 12.31 -21.23
N ALA A 167 34.33 12.06 -22.13
CA ALA A 167 34.87 13.10 -23.01
C ALA A 167 33.93 13.47 -24.17
N SER A 168 33.10 12.54 -24.63
CA SER A 168 32.27 12.72 -25.84
C SER A 168 30.77 12.56 -25.61
N GLY A 169 30.37 12.00 -24.47
CA GLY A 169 28.98 11.62 -24.21
C GLY A 169 28.54 10.35 -24.95
N ALA A 170 29.44 9.67 -25.68
CA ALA A 170 29.11 8.47 -26.45
C ALA A 170 28.68 7.32 -25.53
N GLN A 171 27.57 6.66 -25.87
CA GLN A 171 26.93 5.64 -25.05
C GLN A 171 27.08 4.25 -25.67
N LYS A 172 27.29 3.24 -24.84
CA LYS A 172 27.28 1.83 -25.21
C LYS A 172 26.55 1.03 -24.14
N VAL A 173 25.41 0.44 -24.48
CA VAL A 173 24.73 -0.53 -23.61
C VAL A 173 25.65 -1.74 -23.44
N LEU A 174 25.98 -2.09 -22.20
CA LEU A 174 26.88 -3.20 -21.88
C LEU A 174 26.14 -4.46 -21.44
N TYR A 175 24.96 -4.29 -20.83
CA TYR A 175 24.15 -5.39 -20.31
C TYR A 175 22.67 -5.01 -20.32
N VAL A 176 21.77 -5.98 -20.58
CA VAL A 176 20.32 -5.84 -20.50
C VAL A 176 19.74 -7.00 -19.69
N GLY A 177 18.58 -6.81 -19.06
CA GLY A 177 17.91 -7.82 -18.24
C GLY A 177 18.11 -7.66 -16.73
N LEU A 178 18.50 -6.46 -16.26
CA LEU A 178 18.45 -6.13 -14.83
C LEU A 178 17.00 -5.92 -14.39
N VAL A 179 16.65 -6.36 -13.19
CA VAL A 179 15.33 -6.19 -12.58
C VAL A 179 15.33 -4.93 -11.73
N SER A 180 14.55 -3.92 -12.12
CA SER A 180 14.42 -2.63 -11.40
C SER A 180 15.77 -2.10 -10.89
N PRO A 181 16.79 -1.94 -11.75
CA PRO A 181 18.14 -1.60 -11.29
C PRO A 181 18.16 -0.22 -10.62
N PHE A 182 19.00 -0.10 -9.59
CA PHE A 182 19.13 1.11 -8.77
C PHE A 182 20.60 1.53 -8.66
N PHE A 183 21.13 1.84 -7.47
CA PHE A 183 22.48 2.38 -7.34
C PHE A 183 23.57 1.35 -7.63
N LEU A 184 24.72 1.89 -8.03
CA LEU A 184 25.94 1.16 -8.32
C LEU A 184 26.99 1.39 -7.24
N GLY A 185 27.83 0.40 -6.96
CA GLY A 185 28.99 0.55 -6.09
C GLY A 185 30.15 -0.28 -6.62
N TRP A 186 31.38 0.24 -6.58
CA TRP A 186 32.53 -0.54 -7.05
C TRP A 186 32.87 -1.69 -6.10
N GLU A 187 33.10 -2.88 -6.67
CA GLU A 187 33.86 -3.93 -5.99
C GLU A 187 35.33 -3.49 -5.86
N LYS A 188 36.01 -3.89 -4.77
CA LYS A 188 37.39 -3.48 -4.47
C LYS A 188 38.34 -4.69 -4.43
N PRO A 189 39.40 -4.79 -5.26
CA PRO A 189 39.81 -3.87 -6.32
C PRO A 189 38.94 -3.97 -7.60
N SER A 190 38.79 -2.84 -8.27
CA SER A 190 37.74 -2.52 -9.26
C SER A 190 37.82 -3.25 -10.61
N LYS A 191 37.32 -4.49 -10.68
CA LYS A 191 37.00 -5.19 -11.94
C LYS A 191 35.49 -5.38 -12.18
N SER A 192 34.67 -5.16 -11.16
CA SER A 192 33.22 -5.33 -11.23
C SER A 192 32.51 -4.16 -10.56
N VAL A 193 31.26 -3.91 -10.96
CA VAL A 193 30.34 -3.04 -10.23
C VAL A 193 29.26 -3.89 -9.57
N PHE A 194 28.98 -3.62 -8.30
CA PHE A 194 27.76 -4.07 -7.66
C PHE A 194 26.59 -3.22 -8.15
N CYS A 195 25.45 -3.87 -8.40
CA CYS A 195 24.20 -3.22 -8.76
C CYS A 195 23.10 -3.72 -7.82
N VAL A 196 22.42 -2.78 -7.18
CA VAL A 196 21.23 -3.09 -6.40
C VAL A 196 20.04 -3.29 -7.35
N GLN A 197 19.26 -4.32 -7.13
CA GLN A 197 18.01 -4.59 -7.84
C GLN A 197 16.84 -4.48 -6.85
N ARG A 198 15.92 -3.54 -7.12
CA ARG A 198 14.74 -3.27 -6.28
C ARG A 198 13.73 -4.41 -6.37
N ASP A 199 12.56 -4.21 -5.75
CA ASP A 199 11.43 -5.11 -5.91
C ASP A 199 11.07 -5.28 -7.41
N PRO A 200 10.69 -6.50 -7.83
CA PRO A 200 10.48 -7.69 -7.01
C PRO A 200 11.74 -8.48 -6.65
N ALA A 201 12.92 -8.15 -7.19
CA ALA A 201 14.14 -8.97 -7.01
C ALA A 201 14.77 -8.88 -5.62
N ASN A 202 14.76 -7.70 -5.00
CA ASN A 202 15.36 -7.43 -3.67
C ASN A 202 16.73 -8.13 -3.50
N SER A 203 17.67 -7.81 -4.39
CA SER A 203 18.96 -8.51 -4.51
C SER A 203 20.12 -7.57 -4.81
N LEU A 204 21.32 -8.04 -4.52
CA LEU A 204 22.58 -7.43 -4.96
C LEU A 204 23.21 -8.33 -6.01
N VAL A 205 23.53 -7.79 -7.18
CA VAL A 205 24.27 -8.50 -8.24
C VAL A 205 25.62 -7.87 -8.47
N ARG A 206 26.56 -8.68 -8.93
CA ARG A 206 27.89 -8.27 -9.40
C ARG A 206 27.91 -8.34 -10.92
N LEU A 207 28.33 -7.24 -11.54
CA LEU A 207 28.53 -7.09 -12.97
C LEU A 207 30.03 -7.00 -13.25
N THR A 208 30.65 -8.10 -13.67
CA THR A 208 32.08 -8.15 -14.00
C THR A 208 32.30 -7.56 -15.38
N LEU A 209 33.09 -6.48 -15.44
CA LEU A 209 33.31 -5.71 -16.66
C LEU A 209 34.37 -6.39 -17.54
N GLY A 210 34.06 -6.53 -18.83
CA GLY A 210 34.94 -7.16 -19.81
C GLY A 210 34.46 -6.91 -21.24
N ALA A 211 34.89 -7.74 -22.19
CA ALA A 211 34.35 -7.71 -23.56
C ALA A 211 32.84 -7.98 -23.57
N THR A 212 32.42 -8.93 -22.73
CA THR A 212 31.04 -9.20 -22.34
C THR A 212 30.93 -9.00 -20.83
N VAL A 213 29.82 -8.44 -20.37
CA VAL A 213 29.56 -8.30 -18.93
C VAL A 213 29.04 -9.62 -18.37
N GLY A 214 29.74 -10.16 -17.37
CA GLY A 214 29.26 -11.30 -16.59
C GLY A 214 28.37 -10.83 -15.43
N LEU A 215 27.28 -11.55 -15.15
CA LEU A 215 26.39 -11.27 -14.03
C LEU A 215 26.37 -12.45 -13.05
N SER A 216 26.53 -12.17 -11.77
CA SER A 216 26.36 -13.15 -10.68
C SER A 216 25.64 -12.53 -9.48
N THR A 217 24.73 -13.28 -8.86
CA THR A 217 24.06 -12.85 -7.62
C THR A 217 25.03 -12.88 -6.44
N VAL A 218 25.16 -11.76 -5.73
CA VAL A 218 25.95 -11.65 -4.49
C VAL A 218 25.08 -11.99 -3.29
N ALA A 219 23.87 -11.47 -3.24
CA ALA A 219 22.89 -11.75 -2.20
C ALA A 219 21.46 -11.63 -2.73
N SER A 220 20.57 -12.47 -2.21
CA SER A 220 19.11 -12.42 -2.45
C SER A 220 18.38 -12.30 -1.11
N GLY A 221 17.13 -11.84 -1.13
CA GLY A 221 16.34 -11.70 0.09
C GLY A 221 16.77 -10.51 0.95
N LEU A 222 17.28 -9.45 0.31
CA LEU A 222 17.48 -8.16 0.96
C LEU A 222 16.13 -7.60 1.43
N ALA A 223 16.16 -6.69 2.39
CA ALA A 223 14.99 -5.94 2.83
C ALA A 223 14.30 -5.27 1.63
N TRP A 224 12.97 -5.14 1.72
CA TRP A 224 12.13 -4.61 0.64
C TRP A 224 12.63 -3.26 0.13
N ARG A 225 12.75 -3.13 -1.20
CA ARG A 225 13.25 -1.92 -1.90
C ARG A 225 14.66 -1.50 -1.52
N PRO A 226 15.67 -2.37 -1.70
CA PRO A 226 17.06 -1.95 -1.54
C PRO A 226 17.41 -0.90 -2.61
N SER A 227 18.21 0.09 -2.26
CA SER A 227 18.50 1.27 -3.09
C SER A 227 19.99 1.53 -3.22
N GLY A 228 20.67 1.85 -2.11
CA GLY A 228 22.10 2.21 -2.08
C GLY A 228 23.02 1.04 -1.74
N VAL A 229 24.28 1.11 -2.16
CA VAL A 229 25.31 0.09 -1.87
C VAL A 229 26.66 0.73 -1.60
N ALA A 230 27.34 0.31 -0.53
CA ALA A 230 28.72 0.66 -0.23
C ALA A 230 29.48 -0.51 0.41
N SER A 231 30.63 -0.89 -0.14
CA SER A 231 31.48 -1.96 0.42
C SER A 231 32.67 -1.41 1.20
N ASN A 232 33.14 -2.14 2.22
CA ASN A 232 34.42 -1.88 2.86
C ASN A 232 35.61 -2.23 1.92
N LYS A 233 36.83 -1.92 2.35
CA LYS A 233 38.05 -1.95 1.51
C LYS A 233 38.32 -3.31 0.84
N ASP A 234 37.95 -4.41 1.49
CA ASP A 234 38.13 -5.81 1.08
C ASP A 234 36.81 -6.49 0.63
N ASN A 235 35.68 -5.78 0.67
CA ASN A 235 34.31 -6.27 0.43
C ASN A 235 33.85 -7.42 1.33
N SER A 236 34.50 -7.65 2.48
CA SER A 236 34.00 -8.59 3.49
C SER A 236 32.69 -8.11 4.13
N LEU A 237 32.42 -6.81 4.07
CA LEU A 237 31.17 -6.16 4.48
C LEU A 237 30.62 -5.26 3.36
N ILE A 238 29.37 -5.48 2.97
CA ILE A 238 28.66 -4.66 1.98
C ILE A 238 27.39 -4.11 2.60
N TYR A 239 27.32 -2.79 2.78
CA TYR A 239 26.19 -2.09 3.34
C TYR A 239 25.17 -1.75 2.26
N ILE A 240 23.90 -2.00 2.55
CA ILE A 240 22.77 -1.78 1.66
C ILE A 240 21.72 -0.94 2.39
N CYS A 241 21.35 0.20 1.82
CA CYS A 241 20.18 0.95 2.28
C CYS A 241 18.94 0.41 1.59
N ALA A 242 17.88 0.18 2.37
CA ALA A 242 16.55 -0.20 1.91
C ALA A 242 15.51 0.70 2.58
N ASP A 243 14.25 0.59 2.15
CA ASP A 243 13.19 1.51 2.58
C ASP A 243 13.08 1.61 4.11
N GLN A 244 13.25 0.49 4.82
CA GLN A 244 13.09 0.43 6.27
C GLN A 244 14.36 0.07 7.04
N THR A 245 15.44 -0.33 6.36
CA THR A 245 16.64 -0.80 7.06
C THR A 245 17.91 -0.36 6.33
N LEU A 246 19.00 -0.24 7.08
CA LEU A 246 20.36 -0.28 6.55
C LEU A 246 20.90 -1.66 6.94
N GLN A 247 21.13 -2.51 5.96
CA GLN A 247 21.63 -3.88 6.16
C GLN A 247 23.12 -3.96 5.85
N VAL A 248 23.78 -4.97 6.40
CA VAL A 248 25.12 -5.38 6.00
C VAL A 248 25.12 -6.84 5.56
N ILE A 249 25.65 -7.10 4.37
CA ILE A 249 26.02 -8.44 3.92
C ILE A 249 27.43 -8.71 4.44
N SER A 250 27.59 -9.75 5.25
CA SER A 250 28.87 -10.18 5.79
C SER A 250 29.25 -11.56 5.27
N PHE A 251 30.51 -11.73 4.85
CA PHE A 251 31.04 -13.02 4.41
C PHE A 251 31.79 -13.78 5.50
N ASP A 252 32.44 -13.07 6.43
CA ASP A 252 33.37 -13.64 7.43
C ASP A 252 32.97 -13.36 8.89
N GLY A 253 31.72 -12.92 9.12
CA GLY A 253 31.23 -12.43 10.42
C GLY A 253 31.07 -10.91 10.42
N GLY A 254 29.97 -10.42 10.98
CA GLY A 254 29.57 -9.01 10.93
C GLY A 254 29.50 -8.38 12.33
N PRO A 255 29.37 -7.04 12.42
CA PRO A 255 29.10 -6.39 13.69
C PRO A 255 27.79 -6.93 14.27
N HIS A 256 27.88 -7.58 15.42
CA HIS A 256 26.73 -8.05 16.18
C HIS A 256 26.18 -6.89 17.02
N ILE A 257 25.46 -5.99 16.35
CA ILE A 257 24.70 -4.95 17.05
C ILE A 257 23.47 -5.66 17.60
N GLU A 258 23.21 -5.55 18.90
CA GLU A 258 21.97 -6.07 19.51
C GLU A 258 20.98 -4.93 19.73
N PRO A 259 19.67 -5.17 19.55
CA PRO A 259 18.66 -4.21 19.97
C PRO A 259 18.78 -3.94 21.47
N GLY A 260 18.76 -2.67 21.87
CA GLY A 260 18.60 -2.33 23.29
C GLY A 260 17.26 -2.83 23.85
N PRO A 261 17.09 -2.91 25.18
CA PRO A 261 15.80 -3.23 25.78
C PRO A 261 14.75 -2.17 25.42
N ALA A 262 13.49 -2.60 25.29
CA ALA A 262 12.38 -1.70 24.94
C ALA A 262 12.21 -0.59 25.99
N PRO A 263 12.26 0.70 25.62
CA PRO A 263 12.05 1.80 26.55
C PRO A 263 10.57 1.91 26.98
N PHE A 264 9.66 1.39 26.16
CA PHE A 264 8.23 1.34 26.43
C PHE A 264 7.59 0.28 25.52
N THR A 265 6.31 0.00 25.74
CA THR A 265 5.52 -0.90 24.88
C THR A 265 4.26 -0.22 24.39
N VAL A 266 3.76 -0.58 23.21
CA VAL A 266 2.47 -0.11 22.72
C VAL A 266 1.36 -0.58 23.66
N TYR A 267 0.52 0.35 24.09
CA TYR A 267 -0.57 0.10 25.04
C TYR A 267 -1.94 0.20 24.36
N SER A 268 -2.17 1.22 23.55
CA SER A 268 -3.39 1.35 22.75
C SER A 268 -3.14 1.99 21.39
N VAL A 269 -3.99 1.68 20.42
CA VAL A 269 -4.01 2.28 19.08
C VAL A 269 -5.43 2.70 18.76
N GLU A 270 -5.58 3.96 18.36
CA GLU A 270 -6.84 4.57 17.93
C GLU A 270 -6.77 4.95 16.46
N PHE A 271 -7.64 4.38 15.64
CA PHE A 271 -7.71 4.57 14.20
C PHE A 271 -8.62 5.73 13.81
N SER A 272 -9.76 5.91 14.48
CA SER A 272 -10.76 6.91 14.07
C SER A 272 -10.62 8.27 14.75
N PHE A 273 -9.41 8.64 15.16
CA PHE A 273 -9.23 9.75 16.10
C PHE A 273 -9.46 11.13 15.49
N ASP A 274 -9.15 11.29 14.19
CA ASP A 274 -9.29 12.55 13.47
C ASP A 274 -10.73 12.78 12.96
N LYS A 275 -11.61 11.78 13.12
CA LYS A 275 -13.03 11.73 12.70
C LYS A 275 -13.31 12.09 11.25
N SER A 276 -12.28 12.33 10.44
CA SER A 276 -12.39 12.87 9.08
C SER A 276 -12.31 11.77 8.02
N SER A 277 -11.64 10.67 8.35
CA SER A 277 -11.28 9.61 7.41
C SER A 277 -11.88 8.24 7.76
N ALA A 278 -12.05 7.93 9.04
CA ALA A 278 -12.61 6.66 9.49
C ALA A 278 -14.13 6.68 9.51
N ILE A 279 -14.73 5.54 9.14
CA ILE A 279 -16.18 5.35 9.12
C ILE A 279 -16.61 4.79 10.47
N PRO A 280 -17.54 5.45 11.19
CA PRO A 280 -18.02 4.96 12.47
C PRO A 280 -18.78 3.65 12.29
N LEU A 281 -18.60 2.72 13.23
CA LEU A 281 -19.21 1.40 13.21
C LEU A 281 -19.99 1.15 14.50
N LYS A 282 -20.99 0.29 14.42
CA LYS A 282 -21.85 -0.08 15.55
C LYS A 282 -22.07 -1.58 15.61
N ASN A 283 -22.18 -2.11 16.83
CA ASN A 283 -22.72 -3.43 17.07
C ASN A 283 -24.26 -3.35 17.01
N HIS A 284 -24.85 -3.99 16.01
CA HIS A 284 -26.30 -3.98 15.79
C HIS A 284 -27.11 -4.65 16.91
N ILE A 285 -26.53 -5.63 17.61
CA ILE A 285 -27.21 -6.34 18.72
C ILE A 285 -27.27 -5.48 19.98
N SER A 286 -26.14 -4.89 20.39
CA SER A 286 -26.09 -4.07 21.62
C SER A 286 -26.48 -2.61 21.38
N GLY A 287 -26.57 -2.18 20.13
CA GLY A 287 -26.74 -0.79 19.74
C GLY A 287 -25.52 0.11 20.02
N SER A 288 -24.43 -0.45 20.54
CA SER A 288 -23.26 0.33 20.97
C SER A 288 -22.32 0.64 19.82
N LEU A 289 -21.80 1.86 19.77
CA LEU A 289 -20.70 2.21 18.86
C LEU A 289 -19.45 1.38 19.19
N VAL A 290 -18.64 1.10 18.17
CA VAL A 290 -17.31 0.54 18.36
C VAL A 290 -16.52 1.50 19.28
N PRO A 291 -15.99 1.01 20.41
CA PRO A 291 -15.33 1.88 21.37
C PRO A 291 -13.95 2.35 20.90
N HIS A 292 -13.55 3.54 21.35
CA HIS A 292 -12.22 4.10 21.12
C HIS A 292 -11.40 4.11 22.42
N PRO A 293 -10.07 3.88 22.38
CA PRO A 293 -9.31 3.38 21.22
C PRO A 293 -9.76 1.97 20.80
N GLU A 294 -9.73 1.66 19.50
CA GLU A 294 -10.20 0.38 18.95
C GLU A 294 -9.35 -0.80 19.45
N TRP A 295 -8.05 -0.56 19.68
CA TRP A 295 -7.13 -1.57 20.20
C TRP A 295 -6.56 -1.16 21.55
N VAL A 296 -6.67 -2.03 22.55
CA VAL A 296 -5.99 -1.90 23.85
C VAL A 296 -5.38 -3.24 24.22
N LYS A 297 -4.08 -3.24 24.52
CA LYS A 297 -3.30 -4.44 24.80
C LYS A 297 -3.97 -5.31 25.88
N GLY A 298 -4.34 -6.54 25.49
CA GLY A 298 -4.94 -7.53 26.39
C GLY A 298 -6.38 -7.22 26.84
N VAL A 299 -7.02 -6.18 26.28
CA VAL A 299 -8.37 -5.75 26.68
C VAL A 299 -9.35 -5.78 25.51
N ARG A 300 -8.99 -5.23 24.35
CA ARG A 300 -9.89 -5.16 23.19
C ARG A 300 -9.14 -5.08 21.87
N ASN A 301 -9.80 -5.51 20.80
CA ASN A 301 -9.32 -5.42 19.43
C ASN A 301 -10.49 -5.30 18.46
N GLU A 302 -11.01 -4.10 18.34
CA GLU A 302 -12.14 -3.77 17.47
C GLU A 302 -11.65 -3.38 16.06
N PRO A 303 -12.46 -3.62 15.01
CA PRO A 303 -12.10 -3.23 13.67
C PRO A 303 -12.28 -1.72 13.43
N ALA A 304 -11.59 -1.20 12.43
CA ALA A 304 -11.85 0.12 11.86
C ALA A 304 -12.27 0.02 10.39
N ALA A 305 -12.87 1.06 9.84
CA ALA A 305 -13.32 1.10 8.45
C ALA A 305 -12.87 2.37 7.73
N TYR A 306 -12.42 2.22 6.48
CA TYR A 306 -11.96 3.30 5.61
C TYR A 306 -12.40 3.08 4.17
N ILE A 307 -12.36 4.15 3.38
CA ILE A 307 -12.40 4.04 1.92
C ILE A 307 -11.06 3.42 1.46
N LYS A 308 -11.11 2.50 0.51
CA LYS A 308 -9.93 1.86 -0.08
C LYS A 308 -8.92 2.90 -0.60
N GLY A 309 -7.62 2.65 -0.44
CA GLY A 309 -6.59 3.63 -0.77
C GLY A 309 -6.42 4.78 0.23
N ALA A 310 -7.12 4.78 1.37
CA ALA A 310 -6.89 5.78 2.41
C ALA A 310 -5.48 5.68 3.03
N LEU A 311 -4.98 6.80 3.57
CA LEU A 311 -3.75 6.88 4.36
C LEU A 311 -4.09 7.29 5.81
N PRO A 312 -4.47 6.34 6.67
CA PRO A 312 -4.97 6.65 8.00
C PRO A 312 -3.95 7.35 8.90
N LYS A 313 -4.45 8.29 9.70
CA LYS A 313 -3.76 8.83 10.87
C LYS A 313 -4.25 8.08 12.09
N ILE A 314 -3.33 7.72 12.99
CA ILE A 314 -3.63 7.00 14.22
C ILE A 314 -3.11 7.74 15.46
N ARG A 315 -3.73 7.52 16.62
CA ARG A 315 -3.17 7.89 17.93
C ARG A 315 -2.69 6.65 18.65
N VAL A 316 -1.56 6.75 19.31
CA VAL A 316 -0.95 5.64 20.06
C VAL A 316 -0.58 6.09 21.46
N VAL A 317 -0.92 5.25 22.44
CA VAL A 317 -0.44 5.39 23.82
C VAL A 317 0.57 4.29 24.09
N PHE A 318 1.66 4.66 24.76
CA PHE A 318 2.69 3.73 25.20
C PHE A 318 2.61 3.51 26.71
N LYS A 319 3.06 2.34 27.16
CA LYS A 319 3.29 2.02 28.58
C LYS A 319 4.78 1.98 28.86
N LYS A 320 5.22 2.77 29.84
CA LYS A 320 6.62 2.90 30.27
C LYS A 320 7.18 1.54 30.66
N ALA A 321 8.40 1.25 30.21
CA ALA A 321 9.17 0.10 30.66
C ALA A 321 10.32 0.54 31.61
N PRO A 322 10.92 -0.39 32.38
CA PRO A 322 12.04 -0.06 33.27
C PRO A 322 13.25 0.55 32.56
N ALA A 323 13.48 0.20 31.29
CA ALA A 323 14.56 0.73 30.48
C ALA A 323 14.31 2.15 29.95
N TYR A 324 13.17 2.77 30.26
CA TYR A 324 12.88 4.13 29.81
C TYR A 324 13.83 5.17 30.42
N VAL A 325 14.54 5.88 29.55
CA VAL A 325 15.26 7.11 29.91
C VAL A 325 14.53 8.30 29.30
N ALA A 326 14.35 9.39 30.06
CA ALA A 326 13.70 10.59 29.54
C ALA A 326 14.49 11.15 28.35
N GLY A 327 13.82 11.40 27.23
CA GLY A 327 14.45 11.91 26.02
C GLY A 327 13.59 11.71 24.77
N ALA A 328 14.16 12.11 23.62
CA ALA A 328 13.54 11.89 22.33
C ALA A 328 13.78 10.45 21.84
N TYR A 329 12.76 9.87 21.23
CA TYR A 329 12.80 8.56 20.60
C TYR A 329 12.25 8.64 19.19
N ALA A 330 12.96 8.05 18.23
CA ALA A 330 12.40 7.74 16.92
C ALA A 330 11.53 6.49 17.03
N VAL A 331 10.23 6.63 16.79
CA VAL A 331 9.24 5.56 16.93
C VAL A 331 8.53 5.34 15.60
N GLY A 332 8.33 4.07 15.22
CA GLY A 332 7.59 3.67 14.04
C GLY A 332 7.16 2.20 14.12
N ALA A 333 6.68 1.66 13.00
CA ALA A 333 6.38 0.24 12.90
C ALA A 333 6.57 -0.27 11.47
N THR A 334 6.96 -1.54 11.33
CA THR A 334 6.93 -2.26 10.05
C THR A 334 5.65 -3.10 9.96
N GLY A 335 5.24 -3.57 8.77
CA GLY A 335 3.97 -4.31 8.66
C GLY A 335 3.64 -4.86 7.28
N ASN A 336 2.73 -5.84 7.24
CA ASN A 336 2.37 -6.60 6.03
C ASN A 336 1.54 -5.80 4.99
N LEU A 337 0.87 -4.72 5.40
CA LEU A 337 0.03 -3.89 4.55
C LEU A 337 0.19 -2.39 4.86
N GLY A 338 1.40 -2.00 5.25
CA GLY A 338 1.68 -0.66 5.76
C GLY A 338 2.37 -0.69 7.11
N GLY A 339 3.52 -0.03 7.19
CA GLY A 339 4.14 0.35 8.46
C GLY A 339 3.58 1.67 8.99
N ILE A 340 4.16 2.16 10.08
CA ILE A 340 3.90 3.50 10.62
C ILE A 340 5.10 4.39 10.31
N ARG A 341 4.84 5.58 9.75
CA ARG A 341 5.89 6.57 9.47
C ARG A 341 6.65 6.87 10.75
N ARG A 342 7.98 6.73 10.69
CA ARG A 342 8.85 7.06 11.80
C ARG A 342 8.66 8.52 12.20
N LYS A 343 8.55 8.76 13.50
CA LYS A 343 8.45 10.10 14.07
C LYS A 343 9.31 10.22 15.31
N SER A 344 10.03 11.33 15.45
CA SER A 344 10.69 11.69 16.70
C SER A 344 9.64 12.16 17.70
N VAL A 345 9.58 11.51 18.86
CA VAL A 345 8.63 11.80 19.93
C VAL A 345 9.34 11.85 21.27
N THR A 346 8.83 12.64 22.21
CA THR A 346 9.32 12.69 23.60
C THR A 346 8.16 12.24 24.51
N PRO A 347 7.98 10.92 24.75
CA PRO A 347 6.82 10.44 25.49
C PRO A 347 6.84 10.92 26.94
N ALA A 348 5.85 11.72 27.32
CA ALA A 348 5.62 12.09 28.71
C ALA A 348 4.73 11.04 29.37
N PHE A 349 5.25 10.35 30.39
CA PHE A 349 4.51 9.31 31.12
C PHE A 349 3.90 9.87 32.40
N GLN A 350 2.61 9.62 32.58
CA GLN A 350 1.86 9.95 33.79
C GLN A 350 2.20 8.97 34.94
N ALA A 351 1.69 9.23 36.15
CA ALA A 351 1.84 8.33 37.30
C ALA A 351 1.30 6.91 37.05
N SER A 352 0.31 6.78 36.15
CA SER A 352 -0.21 5.49 35.66
C SER A 352 0.80 4.67 34.85
N GLY A 353 1.93 5.28 34.45
CA GLY A 353 2.91 4.70 33.54
C GLY A 353 2.49 4.74 32.06
N LEU A 354 1.37 5.41 31.73
CA LEU A 354 0.91 5.60 30.35
C LEU A 354 1.36 6.95 29.80
N SER A 355 1.69 6.99 28.51
CA SER A 355 2.00 8.24 27.82
C SER A 355 0.73 9.05 27.52
N ALA A 356 0.88 10.34 27.25
CA ALA A 356 -0.13 11.05 26.47
C ALA A 356 -0.29 10.38 25.07
N PRO A 357 -1.47 10.47 24.42
CA PRO A 357 -1.66 9.98 23.06
C PRO A 357 -0.75 10.72 22.07
N LEU A 358 -0.03 9.96 21.23
CA LEU A 358 0.87 10.48 20.21
C LEU A 358 0.32 10.14 18.83
N ALA A 359 0.24 11.16 17.95
CA ALA A 359 -0.25 10.98 16.59
C ALA A 359 0.84 10.47 15.64
N PHE A 360 0.48 9.46 14.85
CA PHE A 360 1.27 8.87 13.77
C PHE A 360 0.42 8.73 12.50
N GLU A 361 1.07 8.40 11.39
CA GLU A 361 0.42 8.15 10.10
C GLU A 361 0.93 6.84 9.52
N LEU A 362 0.09 6.12 8.79
CA LEU A 362 0.54 4.98 8.01
C LEU A 362 1.59 5.40 6.97
N MET A 363 2.52 4.51 6.69
CA MET A 363 3.61 4.75 5.75
C MET A 363 3.13 4.76 4.30
N TRP A 364 2.14 3.90 3.99
CA TRP A 364 1.58 3.74 2.65
C TRP A 364 0.06 3.67 2.70
N PRO A 365 -0.63 4.01 1.59
CA PRO A 365 -2.06 3.83 1.48
C PRO A 365 -2.49 2.37 1.71
N LEU A 366 -3.66 2.18 2.29
CA LEU A 366 -4.32 0.87 2.39
C LEU A 366 -4.65 0.31 0.99
N PRO A 367 -4.85 -1.01 0.83
CA PRO A 367 -5.20 -1.62 -0.46
C PRO A 367 -6.33 -0.90 -1.21
N GLY A 368 -6.24 -0.90 -2.54
CA GLY A 368 -7.17 -0.21 -3.44
C GLY A 368 -8.43 -1.00 -3.81
N THR A 369 -8.73 -2.07 -3.08
CA THR A 369 -9.86 -3.00 -3.33
C THR A 369 -10.70 -3.18 -2.08
N VAL A 370 -11.99 -3.50 -2.25
CA VAL A 370 -12.86 -3.89 -1.14
C VAL A 370 -12.32 -5.13 -0.44
N GLY A 371 -12.46 -5.18 0.89
CA GLY A 371 -12.11 -6.35 1.68
C GLY A 371 -11.92 -6.02 3.15
N LYS A 372 -11.42 -7.00 3.90
CA LYS A 372 -11.13 -6.86 5.33
C LYS A 372 -9.72 -7.31 5.72
N PRO A 373 -8.68 -6.67 5.15
CA PRO A 373 -7.29 -7.05 5.44
C PRO A 373 -6.97 -7.03 6.93
N LYS A 374 -6.11 -7.97 7.32
CA LYS A 374 -5.43 -7.96 8.62
C LYS A 374 -4.15 -7.14 8.50
N VAL A 375 -4.08 -6.01 9.20
CA VAL A 375 -2.89 -5.16 9.30
C VAL A 375 -2.12 -5.53 10.55
N THR A 376 -0.92 -6.07 10.37
CA THR A 376 0.02 -6.40 11.46
C THR A 376 1.11 -5.34 11.50
N LEU A 377 1.28 -4.71 12.67
CA LEU A 377 2.31 -3.69 12.92
C LEU A 377 3.33 -4.22 13.93
N GLN A 378 4.59 -4.25 13.56
CA GLN A 378 5.72 -4.56 14.42
C GLN A 378 6.38 -3.24 14.83
N TRP A 379 6.06 -2.80 16.03
CA TRP A 379 6.47 -1.49 16.51
C TRP A 379 7.89 -1.51 17.03
N TYR A 380 8.58 -0.40 16.82
CA TYR A 380 9.94 -0.24 17.26
C TYR A 380 10.21 1.18 17.79
N ALA A 381 11.20 1.29 18.69
CA ALA A 381 11.67 2.57 19.19
C ALA A 381 13.19 2.60 19.31
N ARG A 382 13.76 3.78 19.04
CA ARG A 382 15.20 4.08 19.11
C ARG A 382 15.40 5.38 19.89
N PRO A 383 16.30 5.48 20.88
CA PRO A 383 16.72 6.77 21.44
C PRO A 383 17.29 7.68 20.33
N ALA A 384 17.06 8.98 20.40
CA ALA A 384 17.57 9.95 19.42
C ALA A 384 18.43 11.01 20.12
N PRO A 385 19.78 10.97 19.97
CA PRO A 385 20.60 9.97 19.28
C PRO A 385 20.71 8.66 20.06
N GLY A 386 20.94 7.53 19.38
CA GLY A 386 20.91 6.21 20.02
C GLY A 386 21.36 5.07 19.12
N PRO A 387 21.41 3.83 19.65
CA PRO A 387 21.82 2.65 18.88
C PRO A 387 20.91 2.42 17.66
N ALA A 388 21.47 1.83 16.61
CA ALA A 388 20.87 1.73 15.28
C ALA A 388 19.80 0.64 15.21
N LEU A 389 19.96 -0.40 16.02
CA LEU A 389 18.93 -1.41 16.17
C LEU A 389 17.87 -0.95 17.17
N THR A 390 16.64 -1.00 16.68
CA THR A 390 15.48 -0.53 17.41
C THR A 390 14.98 -1.62 18.33
N ALA A 391 14.64 -1.25 19.56
CA ALA A 391 13.99 -2.19 20.47
C ALA A 391 12.56 -2.46 19.97
N SER A 392 12.14 -3.72 19.93
CA SER A 392 10.74 -4.06 19.70
C SER A 392 9.90 -3.47 20.83
N VAL A 393 8.94 -2.60 20.50
CA VAL A 393 7.98 -2.05 21.47
C VAL A 393 6.63 -2.77 21.41
N GLY A 394 6.61 -3.93 20.75
CA GLY A 394 5.47 -4.84 20.68
C GLY A 394 4.84 -4.92 19.30
N SER A 395 3.87 -5.82 19.16
CA SER A 395 3.14 -6.02 17.91
C SER A 395 1.65 -5.75 18.11
N THR A 396 0.99 -5.22 17.08
CA THR A 396 -0.45 -5.01 17.06
C THR A 396 -1.05 -5.59 15.78
N ASN A 397 -2.29 -6.07 15.84
CA ASN A 397 -2.98 -6.72 14.74
C ASN A 397 -4.39 -6.16 14.64
N HIS A 398 -4.77 -5.64 13.48
CA HIS A 398 -6.01 -4.91 13.29
C HIS A 398 -6.77 -5.44 12.08
N LYS A 399 -8.08 -5.64 12.22
CA LYS A 399 -8.96 -5.88 11.07
C LYS A 399 -9.42 -4.52 10.55
N ILE A 400 -9.17 -4.23 9.28
CA ILE A 400 -9.57 -2.97 8.66
C ILE A 400 -10.53 -3.27 7.50
N PHE A 401 -11.75 -2.76 7.55
CA PHE A 401 -12.69 -2.81 6.43
C PHE A 401 -12.35 -1.75 5.39
N LEU A 402 -12.34 -2.13 4.12
CA LEU A 402 -12.08 -1.27 2.98
C LEU A 402 -13.31 -1.22 2.07
N LEU A 403 -13.82 -0.01 1.85
CA LEU A 403 -15.03 0.25 1.08
C LEU A 403 -14.70 0.93 -0.25
N VAL A 404 -15.59 0.83 -1.23
CA VAL A 404 -15.44 1.57 -2.50
C VAL A 404 -15.59 3.07 -2.27
N ASP A 405 -16.67 3.45 -1.59
CA ASP A 405 -16.97 4.84 -1.21
C ASP A 405 -17.69 4.85 0.15
N LYS A 406 -18.07 6.03 0.64
CA LYS A 406 -18.83 6.20 1.88
C LYS A 406 -20.18 5.47 1.79
N PRO A 407 -20.64 4.85 2.88
CA PRO A 407 -21.97 4.28 2.96
C PRO A 407 -23.05 5.31 2.58
N VAL A 408 -24.02 4.86 1.78
CA VAL A 408 -25.18 5.65 1.36
C VAL A 408 -26.46 5.07 1.95
N GLY A 409 -27.62 5.71 1.73
CA GLY A 409 -28.89 5.28 2.35
C GLY A 409 -29.14 3.76 2.23
N PRO A 410 -29.57 3.07 3.32
CA PRO A 410 -30.07 3.63 4.57
C PRO A 410 -29.00 4.07 5.60
N TRP A 411 -27.71 3.87 5.32
CA TRP A 411 -26.59 4.04 6.26
C TRP A 411 -26.16 5.49 6.55
N GLN A 412 -26.92 6.47 6.06
CA GLN A 412 -26.79 7.86 6.47
C GLN A 412 -27.64 8.19 7.69
N ALA A 413 -28.77 7.48 7.86
CA ALA A 413 -29.66 7.61 9.01
C ALA A 413 -29.34 6.60 10.13
N GLU A 414 -28.55 5.56 9.83
CA GLU A 414 -28.09 4.54 10.78
C GLU A 414 -26.58 4.34 10.66
N THR A 415 -25.90 4.14 11.79
CA THR A 415 -24.45 3.88 11.76
C THR A 415 -24.21 2.48 11.16
N PRO A 416 -23.28 2.33 10.19
CA PRO A 416 -22.97 1.03 9.59
C PRO A 416 -22.75 -0.09 10.61
N TRP A 417 -23.42 -1.21 10.39
CA TRP A 417 -23.35 -2.36 11.29
C TRP A 417 -22.12 -3.21 10.99
N LEU A 418 -21.37 -3.56 12.04
CA LEU A 418 -20.16 -4.37 11.91
C LEU A 418 -20.43 -5.72 11.23
N ALA A 419 -21.49 -6.43 11.63
CA ALA A 419 -21.83 -7.74 11.06
C ALA A 419 -22.25 -7.66 9.58
N ALA A 420 -23.03 -6.63 9.22
CA ALA A 420 -23.45 -6.42 7.83
C ALA A 420 -22.27 -6.03 6.93
N LEU A 421 -21.36 -5.20 7.44
CA LEU A 421 -20.14 -4.80 6.72
C LEU A 421 -19.16 -5.97 6.57
N ASP A 422 -19.05 -6.85 7.56
CA ASP A 422 -18.21 -8.05 7.51
C ASP A 422 -18.67 -9.01 6.40
N LEU A 423 -19.99 -9.19 6.25
CA LEU A 423 -20.61 -9.95 5.16
C LEU A 423 -20.44 -9.27 3.80
N ALA A 424 -20.73 -7.96 3.71
CA ALA A 424 -20.61 -7.22 2.47
C ALA A 424 -19.17 -7.22 1.93
N CYS A 425 -18.18 -7.06 2.80
CA CYS A 425 -16.77 -7.13 2.42
C CYS A 425 -16.32 -8.52 1.98
N ASP A 426 -16.93 -9.60 2.49
CA ASP A 426 -16.66 -10.96 2.03
C ASP A 426 -17.19 -11.18 0.62
N TRP A 427 -18.48 -10.88 0.40
CA TRP A 427 -19.10 -11.08 -0.91
C TRP A 427 -18.47 -10.19 -1.98
N ALA A 428 -18.16 -8.93 -1.66
CA ALA A 428 -17.56 -7.98 -2.60
C ALA A 428 -16.02 -7.96 -2.58
N ALA A 429 -15.35 -8.92 -1.94
CA ALA A 429 -13.90 -8.92 -1.78
C ALA A 429 -13.15 -8.79 -3.12
N GLY A 430 -12.26 -7.81 -3.25
CA GLY A 430 -11.51 -7.54 -4.47
C GLY A 430 -12.17 -6.53 -5.41
N ALA A 431 -13.41 -6.10 -5.16
CA ALA A 431 -14.07 -5.10 -5.98
C ALA A 431 -13.31 -3.76 -6.01
N THR A 432 -13.24 -3.15 -7.18
CA THR A 432 -12.56 -1.87 -7.42
C THR A 432 -13.52 -0.72 -7.70
N SER A 433 -14.78 -1.01 -8.05
CA SER A 433 -15.82 -0.04 -8.39
C SER A 433 -17.16 -0.37 -7.72
N GLN A 434 -18.07 0.61 -7.69
CA GLN A 434 -19.42 0.46 -7.14
C GLN A 434 -20.21 -0.62 -7.90
N ASP A 435 -20.09 -0.64 -9.23
CA ASP A 435 -20.73 -1.63 -10.08
C ASP A 435 -20.26 -3.06 -9.80
N GLU A 436 -18.95 -3.23 -9.67
CA GLU A 436 -18.35 -4.53 -9.37
C GLU A 436 -18.75 -5.00 -7.97
N ALA A 437 -18.78 -4.09 -6.99
CA ALA A 437 -19.24 -4.39 -5.64
C ALA A 437 -20.73 -4.78 -5.65
N ALA A 438 -21.61 -4.01 -6.31
CA ALA A 438 -23.04 -4.31 -6.44
C ALA A 438 -23.28 -5.67 -7.12
N ALA A 439 -22.58 -5.95 -8.23
CA ALA A 439 -22.67 -7.24 -8.91
C ALA A 439 -22.26 -8.41 -7.99
N ARG A 440 -21.15 -8.27 -7.26
CA ARG A 440 -20.68 -9.32 -6.35
C ARG A 440 -21.61 -9.52 -5.14
N ILE A 441 -22.20 -8.46 -4.59
CA ILE A 441 -23.25 -8.57 -3.56
C ILE A 441 -24.48 -9.31 -4.12
N THR A 442 -24.90 -8.96 -5.34
CA THR A 442 -26.05 -9.60 -6.02
C THR A 442 -25.82 -11.08 -6.22
N GLN A 443 -24.64 -11.45 -6.69
CA GLN A 443 -24.19 -12.83 -6.79
C GLN A 443 -24.16 -13.50 -5.41
N GLY A 444 -23.62 -12.82 -4.40
CA GLY A 444 -23.54 -13.32 -3.02
C GLY A 444 -24.91 -13.64 -2.43
N VAL A 445 -25.95 -12.86 -2.72
CA VAL A 445 -27.33 -13.18 -2.33
C VAL A 445 -27.84 -14.40 -3.09
N ASN A 446 -27.74 -14.41 -4.42
CA ASN A 446 -28.34 -15.46 -5.26
C ASN A 446 -27.66 -16.84 -5.10
N SER A 447 -26.35 -16.86 -4.82
CA SER A 447 -25.56 -18.09 -4.77
C SER A 447 -25.56 -18.79 -3.41
N GLN A 448 -26.41 -18.37 -2.46
CA GLN A 448 -26.48 -19.01 -1.16
C GLN A 448 -27.16 -20.38 -1.25
N PRO A 449 -26.48 -21.48 -0.87
CA PRO A 449 -26.95 -22.84 -1.13
C PRO A 449 -28.18 -23.25 -0.30
N LEU A 450 -28.48 -22.50 0.78
CA LEU A 450 -29.57 -22.80 1.71
C LEU A 450 -30.77 -21.86 1.53
N LEU A 451 -30.72 -20.96 0.55
CA LEU A 451 -31.84 -20.07 0.24
C LEU A 451 -32.73 -20.71 -0.83
N SER A 452 -34.05 -20.48 -0.71
CA SER A 452 -35.02 -20.87 -1.74
C SER A 452 -36.10 -19.80 -1.87
N TYR A 453 -36.74 -19.76 -3.04
CA TYR A 453 -37.80 -18.78 -3.29
C TYR A 453 -39.12 -19.13 -2.56
N THR A 454 -39.79 -18.10 -2.05
CA THR A 454 -41.19 -18.14 -1.59
C THR A 454 -41.93 -16.88 -2.06
N PRO A 455 -43.25 -16.93 -2.33
CA PRO A 455 -44.03 -15.73 -2.62
C PRO A 455 -44.27 -14.85 -1.38
N ALA A 456 -44.10 -15.38 -0.17
CA ALA A 456 -44.34 -14.66 1.07
C ALA A 456 -43.13 -13.80 1.48
N THR A 457 -43.35 -12.54 1.85
CA THR A 457 -42.30 -11.70 2.44
C THR A 457 -41.88 -12.24 3.80
N MET A 458 -40.57 -12.37 4.03
CA MET A 458 -40.01 -12.89 5.28
C MET A 458 -39.31 -11.81 6.12
N PHE A 459 -38.71 -10.80 5.48
CA PHE A 459 -37.86 -9.79 6.13
C PHE A 459 -38.16 -8.35 5.70
N GLY A 460 -38.76 -8.12 4.54
CA GLY A 460 -38.92 -6.79 3.93
C GLY A 460 -40.35 -6.26 3.83
N TRP A 461 -40.79 -5.43 4.77
CA TRP A 461 -42.06 -4.68 4.67
C TRP A 461 -41.82 -3.17 4.52
N THR A 462 -42.04 -2.38 5.57
CA THR A 462 -41.66 -0.95 5.63
C THR A 462 -40.23 -0.76 6.11
N THR A 463 -39.71 -1.76 6.82
CA THR A 463 -38.36 -1.86 7.39
C THR A 463 -37.81 -3.22 7.01
N TYR A 464 -36.51 -3.30 6.74
CA TYR A 464 -35.82 -4.55 6.50
C TYR A 464 -35.28 -5.13 7.81
N LEU A 465 -35.74 -6.34 8.16
CA LEU A 465 -35.31 -7.08 9.35
C LEU A 465 -33.92 -7.70 9.17
N LEU A 466 -32.92 -6.86 8.91
CA LEU A 466 -31.53 -7.23 8.64
C LEU A 466 -30.93 -8.06 9.77
N SER A 467 -31.24 -7.75 11.04
CA SER A 467 -30.73 -8.52 12.19
C SER A 467 -31.14 -10.00 12.11
N SER A 468 -32.39 -10.25 11.69
CA SER A 468 -32.93 -11.61 11.53
C SER A 468 -32.33 -12.30 10.31
N PHE A 469 -32.16 -11.59 9.20
CA PHE A 469 -31.51 -12.11 7.99
C PHE A 469 -30.07 -12.57 8.27
N LEU A 470 -29.26 -11.70 8.90
CA LEU A 470 -27.87 -12.02 9.28
C LEU A 470 -27.81 -13.22 10.23
N SER A 471 -28.70 -13.27 11.21
CA SER A 471 -28.77 -14.39 12.18
C SER A 471 -29.07 -15.72 11.49
N LYS A 472 -30.00 -15.74 10.52
CA LYS A 472 -30.32 -16.96 9.78
C LYS A 472 -29.18 -17.40 8.85
N LEU A 473 -28.53 -16.46 8.16
CA LEU A 473 -27.33 -16.77 7.36
C LEU A 473 -26.24 -17.39 8.23
N GLN A 474 -25.95 -16.78 9.38
CA GLN A 474 -24.92 -17.26 10.30
C GLN A 474 -25.26 -18.63 10.91
N ALA A 475 -26.55 -18.89 11.18
CA ALA A 475 -26.99 -20.18 11.72
C ALA A 475 -26.80 -21.35 10.73
N GLY A 476 -26.63 -21.07 9.43
CA GLY A 476 -26.42 -22.11 8.41
C GLY A 476 -27.63 -23.02 8.22
N ASN A 477 -28.85 -22.53 8.48
CA ASN A 477 -30.09 -23.28 8.29
C ASN A 477 -30.81 -22.82 7.02
N PRO A 478 -31.56 -23.70 6.33
CA PRO A 478 -32.41 -23.30 5.22
C PRO A 478 -33.44 -22.25 5.61
N PHE A 479 -33.62 -21.24 4.77
CA PHE A 479 -34.74 -20.31 4.86
C PHE A 479 -35.10 -19.74 3.50
N GLN A 480 -36.28 -19.13 3.41
CA GLN A 480 -36.84 -18.67 2.14
C GLN A 480 -36.80 -17.16 2.02
N LEU A 481 -36.70 -16.66 0.79
CA LEU A 481 -36.77 -15.24 0.44
C LEU A 481 -37.78 -15.03 -0.69
N ASN A 482 -38.46 -13.89 -0.70
CA ASN A 482 -39.13 -13.39 -1.90
C ASN A 482 -38.32 -12.29 -2.61
N CYS A 483 -38.88 -11.69 -3.66
CA CYS A 483 -38.20 -10.62 -4.39
C CYS A 483 -37.88 -9.38 -3.55
N THR A 484 -38.80 -8.97 -2.69
CA THR A 484 -38.59 -7.83 -1.79
C THR A 484 -37.44 -8.11 -0.83
N ASP A 485 -37.39 -9.29 -0.23
CA ASP A 485 -36.31 -9.67 0.69
C ASP A 485 -34.94 -9.70 -0.03
N CYS A 486 -34.90 -10.21 -1.27
CA CYS A 486 -33.70 -10.19 -2.10
C CYS A 486 -33.28 -8.75 -2.46
N ALA A 487 -34.23 -7.90 -2.85
CA ALA A 487 -33.95 -6.51 -3.22
C ALA A 487 -33.44 -5.70 -2.01
N ASP A 488 -34.02 -5.91 -0.84
CA ASP A 488 -33.56 -5.34 0.43
C ASP A 488 -32.13 -5.78 0.75
N ALA A 489 -31.84 -7.09 0.68
CA ALA A 489 -30.52 -7.63 0.98
C ALA A 489 -29.45 -7.04 0.05
N VAL A 490 -29.70 -7.02 -1.27
CA VAL A 490 -28.75 -6.49 -2.25
C VAL A 490 -28.55 -4.98 -2.05
N THR A 491 -29.63 -4.20 -1.98
CA THR A 491 -29.56 -2.74 -1.84
C THR A 491 -28.87 -2.34 -0.54
N THR A 492 -29.28 -2.94 0.58
CA THR A 492 -28.75 -2.63 1.91
C THR A 492 -27.26 -2.96 2.02
N LEU A 493 -26.83 -4.15 1.58
CA LEU A 493 -25.42 -4.57 1.67
C LEU A 493 -24.53 -3.86 0.65
N ALA A 494 -25.00 -3.62 -0.58
CA ALA A 494 -24.23 -2.87 -1.58
C ALA A 494 -24.06 -1.40 -1.17
N ASN A 495 -25.08 -0.80 -0.55
CA ASN A 495 -25.01 0.59 -0.11
C ASN A 495 -24.11 0.80 1.12
N LEU A 496 -23.79 -0.25 1.89
CA LEU A 496 -22.68 -0.20 2.87
C LEU A 496 -21.37 0.13 2.18
N LEU A 497 -21.15 -0.37 0.97
CA LEU A 497 -19.93 -0.17 0.19
C LEU A 497 -20.00 1.10 -0.68
N GLY A 498 -21.10 1.84 -0.59
CA GLY A 498 -21.33 3.10 -1.30
C GLY A 498 -21.93 2.96 -2.70
N CYS A 499 -22.58 1.84 -3.06
CA CYS A 499 -23.02 1.58 -4.45
C CYS A 499 -24.22 2.41 -4.96
N ASP A 500 -24.94 3.11 -4.09
CA ASP A 500 -26.06 4.00 -4.43
C ASP A 500 -27.23 3.31 -5.19
N LEU A 501 -27.58 2.10 -4.76
CA LEU A 501 -28.73 1.36 -5.27
C LEU A 501 -30.05 1.85 -4.66
N TRP A 502 -31.13 1.71 -5.43
CA TRP A 502 -32.51 1.99 -5.03
C TRP A 502 -33.40 0.82 -5.41
N GLU A 503 -34.40 0.49 -4.59
CA GLU A 503 -35.38 -0.55 -4.92
C GLU A 503 -36.52 0.06 -5.73
N GLY A 504 -37.01 -0.69 -6.71
CA GLY A 504 -38.16 -0.32 -7.54
C GLY A 504 -38.91 -1.54 -8.05
N ARG A 505 -40.23 -1.39 -8.20
CA ARG A 505 -41.14 -2.47 -8.62
C ARG A 505 -41.55 -2.35 -10.06
N MET A 506 -41.55 -3.47 -10.76
CA MET A 506 -42.36 -3.65 -11.97
C MET A 506 -43.64 -4.39 -11.63
N LEU A 507 -44.75 -3.96 -12.20
CA LEU A 507 -46.10 -4.40 -11.83
C LEU A 507 -46.72 -5.25 -12.93
N SER A 508 -47.62 -6.16 -12.51
CA SER A 508 -48.52 -6.92 -13.39
C SER A 508 -47.80 -7.58 -14.57
N LEU A 509 -46.92 -8.53 -14.28
CA LEU A 509 -46.13 -9.25 -15.27
C LEU A 509 -46.37 -10.76 -15.21
N THR A 510 -46.32 -11.39 -16.38
CA THR A 510 -46.14 -12.84 -16.50
C THR A 510 -44.77 -13.07 -17.11
N THR A 511 -43.96 -13.88 -16.43
CA THR A 511 -42.59 -14.13 -16.87
C THR A 511 -42.55 -15.18 -17.97
N ARG A 512 -41.46 -15.19 -18.74
CA ARG A 512 -40.95 -16.42 -19.36
C ARG A 512 -40.49 -17.39 -18.27
N LYS A 513 -39.97 -18.56 -18.66
CA LYS A 513 -39.31 -19.45 -17.71
C LYS A 513 -38.17 -18.71 -17.01
N ILE A 514 -38.22 -18.68 -15.69
CA ILE A 514 -37.19 -18.11 -14.84
C ILE A 514 -36.73 -19.15 -13.82
N LEU A 515 -35.52 -18.98 -13.33
CA LEU A 515 -34.99 -19.77 -12.23
C LEU A 515 -34.99 -18.89 -10.97
N GLY A 516 -35.82 -19.25 -9.99
CA GLY A 516 -35.81 -18.58 -8.69
C GLY A 516 -34.55 -18.90 -7.89
N ILE A 517 -34.21 -18.04 -6.93
CA ILE A 517 -33.13 -18.30 -5.96
C ILE A 517 -33.26 -19.71 -5.35
N GLY A 518 -32.14 -20.43 -5.30
CA GLY A 518 -32.08 -21.83 -4.85
C GLY A 518 -32.49 -22.88 -5.90
N GLY A 519 -32.98 -22.47 -7.07
CA GLY A 519 -33.29 -23.38 -8.17
C GLY A 519 -32.02 -23.98 -8.79
N ASN A 520 -32.10 -25.23 -9.25
CA ASN A 520 -31.02 -25.89 -9.97
C ASN A 520 -31.19 -25.66 -11.48
N PRO A 521 -30.26 -24.97 -12.16
CA PRO A 521 -30.38 -24.69 -13.59
C PRO A 521 -30.44 -25.94 -14.47
N ALA A 522 -29.96 -27.09 -13.97
CA ALA A 522 -30.02 -28.37 -14.68
C ALA A 522 -31.35 -29.12 -14.53
N VAL A 523 -32.30 -28.61 -13.73
CA VAL A 523 -33.58 -29.26 -13.45
C VAL A 523 -34.72 -28.47 -14.10
N GLU A 524 -35.31 -29.03 -15.16
CA GLU A 524 -36.44 -28.42 -15.90
C GLU A 524 -37.58 -27.94 -14.99
N ALA A 525 -37.93 -28.73 -13.97
CA ALA A 525 -39.04 -28.40 -13.06
C ALA A 525 -38.79 -27.16 -12.19
N ASP A 526 -37.53 -26.70 -12.08
CA ASP A 526 -37.17 -25.49 -11.35
C ASP A 526 -37.35 -24.23 -12.21
N TRP A 527 -37.42 -24.37 -13.53
CA TRP A 527 -37.71 -23.30 -14.49
C TRP A 527 -39.20 -23.04 -14.59
N LYS A 528 -39.66 -21.92 -14.02
CA LYS A 528 -41.08 -21.65 -13.81
C LYS A 528 -41.55 -20.40 -14.53
N VAL A 529 -42.75 -20.47 -15.07
CA VAL A 529 -43.54 -19.30 -15.49
C VAL A 529 -44.44 -18.91 -14.35
N TRP A 530 -44.33 -17.67 -13.88
CA TRP A 530 -45.13 -17.18 -12.77
C TRP A 530 -45.88 -15.90 -13.14
N PRO A 531 -47.14 -15.75 -12.71
CA PRO A 531 -47.83 -14.46 -12.70
C PRO A 531 -47.45 -13.69 -11.43
N TRP A 532 -46.92 -12.48 -11.59
CA TRP A 532 -46.50 -11.62 -10.47
C TRP A 532 -47.35 -10.36 -10.44
N SER A 533 -47.91 -10.05 -9.27
CA SER A 533 -48.51 -8.73 -9.02
C SER A 533 -47.45 -7.64 -9.10
N TYR A 534 -46.24 -7.93 -8.61
CA TYR A 534 -45.05 -7.12 -8.82
C TYR A 534 -43.77 -7.95 -8.65
N HIS A 535 -42.66 -7.54 -9.27
CA HIS A 535 -41.30 -7.98 -8.95
C HIS A 535 -40.47 -6.77 -8.52
N GLU A 536 -39.88 -6.81 -7.32
CA GLU A 536 -39.05 -5.73 -6.76
C GLU A 536 -37.58 -6.05 -6.98
N ILE A 537 -36.83 -5.10 -7.55
CA ILE A 537 -35.41 -5.26 -7.85
C ILE A 537 -34.62 -3.98 -7.49
N PRO A 538 -33.32 -4.11 -7.20
CA PRO A 538 -32.38 -3.00 -7.12
C PRO A 538 -32.03 -2.38 -8.48
N TRP A 539 -31.93 -1.05 -8.48
CA TRP A 539 -31.61 -0.17 -9.60
C TRP A 539 -30.45 0.74 -9.23
N LEU A 540 -29.54 0.97 -10.17
CA LEU A 540 -28.43 1.90 -10.00
C LEU A 540 -28.94 3.34 -10.07
N THR A 541 -28.70 4.16 -9.03
CA THR A 541 -28.99 5.61 -8.92
C THR A 541 -30.45 6.08 -9.04
N SER A 542 -31.29 5.46 -9.88
CA SER A 542 -32.70 5.82 -10.08
C SER A 542 -33.47 4.69 -10.78
N ILE A 543 -34.82 4.77 -10.79
CA ILE A 543 -35.69 3.83 -11.52
C ILE A 543 -35.93 4.35 -12.94
N GLY A 544 -35.76 3.49 -13.95
CA GLY A 544 -36.11 3.85 -15.32
C GLY A 544 -35.50 2.93 -16.39
N PRO A 545 -36.04 2.93 -17.62
CA PRO A 545 -35.76 1.90 -18.62
C PRO A 545 -34.31 1.77 -19.09
N ASN A 546 -33.52 2.83 -18.92
CA ASN A 546 -32.11 2.88 -19.29
C ASN A 546 -31.17 2.62 -18.11
N GLN A 547 -31.71 2.44 -16.90
CA GLN A 547 -30.93 2.22 -15.69
C GLN A 547 -30.48 0.77 -15.59
N SER A 548 -29.31 0.58 -14.99
CA SER A 548 -28.78 -0.76 -14.73
C SER A 548 -29.45 -1.36 -13.50
N ILE A 549 -29.76 -2.65 -13.57
CA ILE A 549 -30.40 -3.39 -12.48
C ILE A 549 -29.55 -4.55 -12.00
N TYR A 550 -29.83 -4.98 -10.78
CA TYR A 550 -29.09 -5.99 -10.04
C TYR A 550 -30.07 -6.96 -9.36
N ASP A 551 -30.56 -7.96 -10.09
CA ASP A 551 -31.57 -8.89 -9.56
C ASP A 551 -30.88 -10.07 -8.85
N GLY A 552 -30.96 -10.09 -7.52
CA GLY A 552 -30.46 -11.21 -6.70
C GLY A 552 -31.49 -12.33 -6.50
N CYS A 553 -32.74 -12.13 -6.93
CA CYS A 553 -33.84 -13.06 -6.70
C CYS A 553 -33.95 -14.10 -7.81
N LEU A 554 -33.81 -13.70 -9.07
CA LEU A 554 -34.08 -14.54 -10.23
C LEU A 554 -32.91 -14.58 -11.21
N GLN A 555 -32.80 -15.69 -11.93
CA GLN A 555 -32.02 -15.78 -13.16
C GLN A 555 -33.01 -15.89 -14.32
N VAL A 556 -32.81 -15.08 -15.36
CA VAL A 556 -33.59 -15.17 -16.60
C VAL A 556 -32.97 -16.19 -17.53
N ASP A 557 -33.79 -16.77 -18.39
CA ASP A 557 -33.31 -17.61 -19.47
C ASP A 557 -32.80 -16.74 -20.63
N LYS A 558 -31.55 -16.97 -21.04
CA LYS A 558 -30.96 -16.36 -22.23
C LYS A 558 -31.18 -17.18 -23.49
N ASP A 559 -31.69 -18.39 -23.38
CA ASP A 559 -32.19 -19.08 -24.55
C ASP A 559 -33.39 -18.31 -25.12
N THR A 560 -33.41 -18.18 -26.44
CA THR A 560 -34.50 -17.51 -27.16
C THR A 560 -35.53 -18.51 -27.68
N ASN A 561 -35.26 -19.81 -27.57
CA ASN A 561 -36.16 -20.88 -27.96
C ASN A 561 -37.06 -21.31 -26.79
N ASP A 562 -38.14 -20.58 -26.55
CA ASP A 562 -39.09 -20.87 -25.46
C ASP A 562 -39.81 -22.26 -25.58
N ALA A 563 -39.57 -23.00 -26.68
CA ALA A 563 -40.22 -24.27 -26.99
C ALA A 563 -39.42 -25.53 -26.62
N ASP A 564 -38.17 -25.40 -26.20
CA ASP A 564 -37.36 -26.53 -25.74
C ASP A 564 -37.17 -26.56 -24.21
N THR A 565 -36.34 -27.49 -23.74
CA THR A 565 -35.96 -27.67 -22.33
C THR A 565 -34.50 -27.28 -22.10
N VAL A 566 -33.93 -26.49 -23.01
CA VAL A 566 -32.57 -25.97 -22.89
C VAL A 566 -32.67 -24.59 -22.26
N HIS A 567 -31.90 -24.37 -21.20
CA HIS A 567 -31.93 -23.12 -20.47
C HIS A 567 -30.52 -22.59 -20.25
N ILE A 568 -30.34 -21.28 -20.48
CA ILE A 568 -29.07 -20.58 -20.27
C ILE A 568 -29.26 -19.60 -19.11
N PRO A 569 -28.92 -19.98 -17.87
CA PRO A 569 -29.12 -19.14 -16.71
C PRO A 569 -28.31 -17.85 -16.78
N TYR A 570 -28.98 -16.73 -16.56
CA TYR A 570 -28.36 -15.42 -16.47
C TYR A 570 -28.84 -14.64 -15.26
N LEU A 571 -27.93 -14.41 -14.31
CA LEU A 571 -28.12 -13.49 -13.21
C LEU A 571 -27.89 -12.05 -13.68
N ALA A 572 -28.81 -11.15 -13.34
CA ALA A 572 -28.71 -9.75 -13.72
C ALA A 572 -27.66 -9.02 -12.86
N LEU A 573 -26.46 -8.85 -13.40
CA LEU A 573 -25.29 -8.28 -12.74
C LEU A 573 -24.84 -6.98 -13.42
N LYS A 574 -25.72 -5.98 -13.50
CA LYS A 574 -25.60 -4.74 -14.32
C LYS A 574 -26.04 -4.91 -15.78
N ILE A 575 -27.33 -5.10 -15.96
CA ILE A 575 -28.00 -5.07 -17.28
C ILE A 575 -28.99 -3.90 -17.32
N LYS A 576 -29.19 -3.27 -18.47
CA LYS A 576 -30.23 -2.26 -18.62
C LYS A 576 -31.60 -2.89 -18.40
N PHE A 577 -32.47 -2.20 -17.68
CA PHE A 577 -33.80 -2.72 -17.40
C PHE A 577 -34.59 -3.10 -18.65
N SER A 578 -34.56 -2.30 -19.71
CA SER A 578 -35.25 -2.62 -20.97
C SER A 578 -34.83 -3.97 -21.56
N ASP A 579 -33.53 -4.27 -21.54
CA ASP A 579 -33.00 -5.56 -22.01
C ASP A 579 -33.40 -6.70 -21.07
N TYR A 580 -33.28 -6.48 -19.76
CA TYR A 580 -33.69 -7.45 -18.75
C TYR A 580 -35.20 -7.76 -18.83
N TYR A 581 -36.05 -6.75 -18.97
CA TYR A 581 -37.51 -6.91 -19.04
C TYR A 581 -37.93 -7.69 -20.29
N LYS A 582 -37.23 -7.48 -21.41
CA LYS A 582 -37.43 -8.25 -22.63
C LYS A 582 -37.08 -9.73 -22.43
N LEU A 583 -35.97 -10.03 -21.77
CA LEU A 583 -35.60 -11.40 -21.40
C LEU A 583 -36.62 -12.00 -20.42
N LEU A 584 -37.11 -11.19 -19.48
CA LEU A 584 -38.03 -11.65 -18.45
C LEU A 584 -39.44 -11.94 -18.98
N THR A 585 -39.96 -11.19 -19.96
CA THR A 585 -41.39 -11.24 -20.35
C THR A 585 -41.63 -11.48 -21.85
N GLY A 586 -40.60 -11.35 -22.69
CA GLY A 586 -40.73 -11.39 -24.15
C GLY A 586 -41.34 -10.14 -24.80
N ASN A 587 -41.69 -9.11 -24.04
CA ASN A 587 -42.20 -7.84 -24.57
C ASN A 587 -41.53 -6.62 -23.91
N LEU A 588 -41.92 -5.42 -24.31
CA LEU A 588 -41.38 -4.14 -23.80
C LEU A 588 -42.44 -3.27 -23.12
N ASN A 589 -43.64 -3.78 -22.88
CA ASN A 589 -44.76 -3.05 -22.28
C ASN A 589 -44.72 -3.18 -20.76
N TYR A 590 -43.80 -2.45 -20.12
CA TYR A 590 -43.64 -2.46 -18.67
C TYR A 590 -44.53 -1.43 -17.97
N THR A 591 -44.99 -1.78 -16.76
CA THR A 591 -45.54 -0.83 -15.80
C THR A 591 -44.58 -0.74 -14.62
N LEU A 592 -44.01 0.44 -14.38
CA LEU A 592 -43.08 0.69 -13.28
C LEU A 592 -43.76 1.50 -12.18
N GLU A 593 -43.48 1.14 -10.95
CA GLU A 593 -43.77 1.99 -9.81
C GLU A 593 -42.75 3.13 -9.72
N ASN A 594 -43.21 4.37 -9.51
CA ASN A 594 -42.35 5.55 -9.43
C ASN A 594 -42.03 5.95 -7.97
N ILE A 595 -41.84 4.96 -7.09
CA ILE A 595 -41.56 5.18 -5.66
C ILE A 595 -40.23 4.48 -5.33
N PRO A 596 -39.09 5.18 -5.48
CA PRO A 596 -37.79 4.60 -5.14
C PRO A 596 -37.64 4.44 -3.63
N ARG A 597 -37.09 3.29 -3.20
CA ARG A 597 -36.95 2.95 -1.78
C ARG A 597 -35.52 2.55 -1.41
N ARG A 598 -35.21 2.85 -0.15
CA ARG A 598 -34.09 2.30 0.63
C ARG A 598 -34.67 2.04 2.01
N ARG A 599 -35.07 0.81 2.30
CA ARG A 599 -35.75 0.53 3.56
C ARG A 599 -34.80 0.78 4.75
N PRO A 600 -35.28 1.43 5.83
CA PRO A 600 -34.54 1.44 7.09
C PRO A 600 -34.28 0.01 7.56
N VAL A 601 -33.22 -0.18 8.35
CA VAL A 601 -32.82 -1.49 8.88
C VAL A 601 -33.24 -1.65 10.35
N ALA A 602 -33.61 -2.87 10.74
CA ALA A 602 -33.91 -3.28 12.12
C ALA A 602 -33.32 -4.65 12.48
#